data_AF-A0A525CQR8-F1
#
_entry.id   AF-A0A525CQR8-F1
#
_cell.length_a   1.000
_cell.length_b   1.000
_cell.length_c   1.000
_cell.angle_alpha   90.00
_cell.angle_beta   90.00
_cell.angle_gamma   90.00
#
_symmetry.space_group_name_H-M   'P 1'
#
loop_
_entity.id
_entity.type
_entity.pdbx_description
1 polymer ?
#
loop_
_entity_poly.entity_id
_entity_poly.type
_entity_poly.pdbx_seq_one_letter_code
_entity_poly.pdbx_strand_id
1 'polypeptide(L)' 'MSESSESIDPCLVEAIRNIETFVEETTGLRPGQEEIAQALSKYFVLKEILEFIKMARSEASV' A
#
# COMPACT_ATOMS: atom_id res chain seq x y z
N MET A 1 -19.45 16.90 15.20
CA MET A 1 -18.18 16.70 14.50
C MET A 1 -18.51 15.82 13.30
N SER A 2 -18.53 16.38 12.10
CA SER A 2 -18.83 15.60 10.91
C SER A 2 -17.57 14.78 10.59
N GLU A 3 -17.65 13.47 10.74
CA GLU A 3 -16.64 12.57 10.20
C GLU A 3 -16.62 12.78 8.69
N SER A 4 -15.56 13.41 8.19
CA SER A 4 -15.27 13.42 6.76
C SER A 4 -15.03 11.97 6.36
N SER A 5 -16.02 11.31 5.77
CA SER A 5 -15.81 10.02 5.12
C SER A 5 -14.99 10.28 3.85
N GLU A 6 -13.68 10.44 4.01
CA GLU A 6 -12.76 10.51 2.87
C GLU A 6 -12.80 9.15 2.17
N SER A 7 -13.35 9.14 0.97
CA SER A 7 -13.34 7.96 0.11
C SER A 7 -11.90 7.69 -0.33
N ILE A 8 -11.45 6.45 -0.19
CA ILE A 8 -10.16 6.01 -0.70
C ILE A 8 -10.17 6.07 -2.23
N ASP A 9 -9.13 6.65 -2.82
CA ASP A 9 -8.99 6.73 -4.28
C ASP A 9 -8.96 5.30 -4.90
N PRO A 10 -9.65 5.08 -6.05
CA PRO A 10 -9.67 3.77 -6.71
C PRO A 10 -8.29 3.16 -6.99
N CYS A 11 -7.26 3.97 -7.26
CA CYS A 11 -5.91 3.44 -7.51
C CYS A 11 -5.32 2.77 -6.26
N LEU A 12 -5.63 3.28 -5.06
CA LEU A 12 -5.17 2.71 -3.81
C LEU A 12 -5.95 1.42 -3.48
N VAL A 13 -7.24 1.37 -3.84
CA VAL A 13 -8.04 0.14 -3.75
C VAL A 13 -7.45 -0.97 -4.63
N GLU A 14 -7.03 -0.64 -5.85
CA GLU A 14 -6.38 -1.59 -6.76
C GLU A 14 -5.02 -2.07 -6.21
N ALA A 15 -4.20 -1.16 -5.67
CA ALA A 15 -2.94 -1.53 -5.04
C ALA A 15 -3.12 -2.50 -3.86
N ILE A 16 -4.14 -2.28 -3.02
CA ILE A 16 -4.47 -3.19 -1.91
C ILE A 16 -4.88 -4.57 -2.45
N ARG A 17 -5.69 -4.63 -3.52
CA ARG A 17 -6.06 -5.92 -4.14
C ARG A 17 -4.86 -6.68 -4.68
N ASN A 18 -3.90 -5.97 -5.28
CA ASN A 18 -2.67 -6.59 -5.76
C ASN A 18 -1.85 -7.19 -4.61
N ILE A 19 -1.80 -6.53 -3.45
CA ILE A 19 -1.17 -7.07 -2.24
C ILE A 19 -1.90 -8.34 -1.76
N GLU A 20 -3.24 -8.29 -1.68
CA GLU A 20 -4.05 -9.45 -1.28
C GLU A 20 -3.80 -10.65 -2.19
N THR A 21 -3.90 -10.44 -3.51
CA THR A 21 -3.68 -11.49 -4.50
C THR A 21 -2.27 -12.05 -4.42
N PHE A 22 -1.24 -11.20 -4.33
CA PHE A 22 0.14 -11.66 -4.22
C PHE A 22 0.38 -12.55 -2.99
N VAL A 23 -0.13 -12.12 -1.82
CA VAL A 23 0.02 -12.90 -0.58
C VAL A 23 -0.79 -14.20 -0.66
N GLU A 24 -2.01 -14.16 -1.20
CA GLU A 24 -2.86 -15.35 -1.39
C GLU A 24 -2.19 -16.37 -2.33
N GLU A 25 -1.69 -15.94 -3.49
CA GLU A 25 -0.99 -16.79 -4.45
C GLU A 25 0.30 -17.38 -3.88
N THR A 26 1.02 -16.63 -3.04
CA THR A 26 2.32 -17.05 -2.50
C THR A 26 2.18 -17.96 -1.28
N THR A 27 1.15 -17.76 -0.46
CA THR A 27 1.00 -18.44 0.84
C THR A 27 -0.19 -19.41 0.90
N GLY A 28 -1.12 -19.31 -0.06
CA GLY A 28 -2.40 -20.03 -0.05
C GLY A 28 -3.46 -19.40 0.88
N LEU A 29 -3.14 -18.29 1.55
CA LEU A 29 -4.03 -17.61 2.49
C LEU A 29 -4.16 -16.13 2.13
N ARG A 30 -5.40 -15.68 1.93
CA ARG A 30 -5.68 -14.27 1.67
C ARG A 30 -5.50 -13.46 2.96
N PRO A 31 -4.68 -12.39 2.96
CA PRO A 31 -4.50 -11.57 4.15
C PRO A 31 -5.73 -10.69 4.41
N GLY A 32 -5.95 -10.36 5.67
CA GLY A 32 -6.94 -9.37 6.09
C GLY A 32 -6.45 -7.92 5.91
N GLN A 33 -7.40 -7.00 5.82
CA GLN A 33 -7.11 -5.56 5.73
C GLN A 33 -6.32 -5.04 6.94
N GLU A 34 -6.56 -5.56 8.13
CA GLU A 34 -5.81 -5.21 9.35
C GLU A 34 -4.34 -5.62 9.26
N GLU A 35 -4.05 -6.81 8.72
CA GLU A 35 -2.69 -7.30 8.54
C GLU A 35 -1.93 -6.46 7.52
N ILE A 36 -2.59 -6.10 6.41
CA ILE A 36 -2.04 -5.20 5.38
C ILE A 36 -1.76 -3.82 5.99
N ALA A 37 -2.72 -3.23 6.71
CA ALA A 37 -2.55 -1.92 7.33
C ALA A 37 -1.39 -1.92 8.35
N GLN A 38 -1.28 -2.99 9.16
CA GLN A 38 -0.20 -3.15 10.10
C GLN A 38 1.16 -3.28 9.40
N ALA A 39 1.23 -4.03 8.30
CA ALA A 39 2.43 -4.22 7.49
C ALA A 39 2.89 -2.91 6.84
N LEU A 40 1.97 -2.18 6.19
CA LEU A 40 2.23 -0.88 5.56
C LEU A 40 2.71 0.17 6.57
N SER A 41 2.37 0.02 7.85
CA SER A 41 2.79 0.91 8.92
C SER A 41 4.16 0.54 9.55
N LYS A 42 4.80 -0.56 9.14
CA LYS A 42 6.12 -0.93 9.69
C LYS A 42 7.20 -0.04 9.10
N TYR A 43 8.15 0.38 9.95
CA TYR A 43 9.23 1.29 9.59
C TYR A 43 10.00 0.88 8.32
N PHE A 44 10.33 -0.41 8.18
CA PHE A 44 11.07 -0.88 7.00
C PHE A 44 10.23 -0.74 5.72
N VAL A 45 8.92 -1.02 5.75
CA VAL A 45 8.02 -0.82 4.60
C VAL A 45 7.88 0.66 4.28
N LEU A 46 7.69 1.51 5.29
CA LEU A 46 7.64 2.96 5.11
C LEU A 46 8.92 3.52 4.48
N LYS A 47 10.08 2.98 4.85
CA LYS A 47 11.37 3.34 4.27
C LYS A 47 11.44 2.97 2.78
N GLU A 48 11.03 1.76 2.41
CA GLU A 48 11.01 1.34 1.00
C GLU A 48 10.04 2.19 0.17
N ILE A 49 8.85 2.49 0.70
CA ILE A 49 7.89 3.40 0.05
C ILE A 49 8.52 4.79 -0.17
N LEU A 50 9.19 5.34 0.84
CA LEU A 50 9.87 6.64 0.73
C LEU A 50 10.94 6.62 -0.37
N GLU A 51 11.81 5.60 -0.39
CA GLU A 51 12.88 5.51 -1.38
C GLU A 51 12.34 5.32 -2.80
N PHE A 52 11.29 4.50 -2.97
CA PHE A 52 10.61 4.37 -4.26
C PHE A 52 10.04 5.72 -4.74
N ILE A 53 9.36 6.48 -3.86
CA ILE A 53 8.81 7.79 -4.20
C ILE A 53 9.93 8.79 -4.57
N LYS A 54 11.06 8.79 -3.85
CA LYS A 54 12.22 9.64 -4.17
C LYS A 54 12.78 9.30 -5.55
N MET A 55 12.93 8.01 -5.84
CA MET A 55 13.41 7.53 -7.14
C MET A 55 12.48 7.97 -8.27
N ALA A 56 11.18 7.70 -8.16
CA ALA A 56 10.18 8.06 -9.17
C ALA A 56 10.12 9.57 -9.45
N ARG A 57 10.26 10.41 -8.41
CA ARG A 57 10.32 11.88 -8.57
C ARG A 57 11.62 12.35 -9.22
N SER A 58 12.72 11.66 -8.96
CA SER A 58 14.02 11.99 -9.54
C SER A 58 14.08 11.60 -11.02
N GLU A 59 13.53 10.44 -11.39
CA GLU A 59 13.38 10.01 -12.79
C GLU A 59 12.45 10.93 -13.59
N ALA A 60 11.40 11.48 -12.96
CA ALA A 60 10.51 12.46 -13.58
C ALA A 60 11.18 13.85 -13.81
N SER A 61 12.41 14.05 -13.32
CA SER A 61 13.15 15.32 -13.44
C SER A 61 14.28 15.25 -14.48
N VAL A 62 14.38 14.16 -15.24
CA VAL A 62 15.35 13.92 -16.34
C VAL A 62 14.61 13.79 -17.66
#